data_AF-A0AAJ1TQ41-F1
#
_entry.id   AF-A0AAJ1TQ41-F1
#
_cell.length_a   1.000
_cell.length_b   1.000
_cell.length_c   1.000
_cell.angle_alpha   90.00
_cell.angle_beta   90.00
_cell.angle_gamma   90.00
#
_symmetry.space_group_name_H-M   'P 1'
#
loop_
_entity.id
_entity.type
_entity.pdbx_description
1 polymer ?
#
loop_
_entity_poly.entity_id
_entity_poly.type
_entity_poly.pdbx_seq_one_letter_code
_entity_poly.pdbx_strand_id
1 'polypeptide(L)'
;MNLTPRAKDTTGLSASKKPMPGKNQIIDTSKFENLCAVCDNPKTGHVSIFPKDKSQMQGWIDSRGSGNTHPLTEELRRSIVEK
;
A
#
# COMPACT_ATOMS: atom_id res chain seq x y z
N MET A 1 10.05 0.43 -7.61
CA MET A 1 8.60 0.44 -7.24
C MET A 1 8.45 1.01 -5.85
N ASN A 2 7.37 1.76 -5.58
CA ASN A 2 7.14 2.43 -4.28
C ASN A 2 6.03 1.70 -3.49
N LEU A 3 6.27 0.45 -3.10
CA LEU A 3 5.31 -0.41 -2.40
C LEU A 3 5.49 -0.45 -0.87
N THR A 4 6.44 0.33 -0.35
CA THR A 4 6.72 0.46 1.08
C THR A 4 6.47 1.90 1.51
N PRO A 5 5.76 2.19 2.62
CA PRO A 5 5.51 3.54 3.11
C PRO A 5 6.80 4.31 3.44
N ARG A 6 6.77 5.64 3.37
CA ARG A 6 7.85 6.53 3.84
C ARG A 6 7.63 6.90 5.30
N ALA A 7 8.63 7.49 5.95
CA ALA A 7 8.52 8.00 7.32
C ALA A 7 7.35 8.97 7.56
N LYS A 8 6.92 9.70 6.53
CA LYS A 8 5.76 10.62 6.60
C LYS A 8 4.41 9.93 6.38
N ASP A 9 4.40 8.70 5.87
CA ASP A 9 3.20 7.97 5.50
C ASP A 9 2.68 7.17 6.71
N THR A 10 2.60 7.80 7.89
CA THR A 10 2.32 7.13 9.18
C THR A 10 0.91 6.55 9.28
N THR A 11 -0.01 6.99 8.42
CA THR A 11 -1.40 6.53 8.37
C THR A 11 -1.68 5.54 7.23
N GLY A 12 -0.67 5.20 6.43
CA GLY A 12 -0.81 4.26 5.32
C GLY A 12 -0.15 4.74 4.03
N LEU A 13 0.05 3.81 3.11
CA LEU A 13 0.50 4.05 1.75
C LEU A 13 -0.64 4.63 0.91
N SER A 14 -0.41 5.77 0.27
CA SER A 14 -1.39 6.40 -0.63
C SER A 14 -1.57 5.62 -1.94
N ALA A 15 -2.83 5.43 -2.31
CA ALA A 15 -3.30 4.86 -3.57
C ALA A 15 -4.50 5.66 -4.12
N SER A 16 -4.94 5.36 -5.34
CA SER A 16 -6.04 6.06 -6.00
C SER A 16 -6.98 5.09 -6.71
N LYS A 17 -8.29 5.29 -6.55
CA LYS A 17 -9.33 4.62 -7.35
C LYS A 17 -9.45 5.17 -8.78
N LYS A 18 -8.82 6.32 -9.06
CA LYS A 18 -8.77 6.96 -10.38
C LYS A 18 -7.35 6.88 -10.93
N PRO A 19 -6.86 5.69 -11.34
CA PRO A 19 -5.50 5.53 -11.85
C PRO A 19 -5.34 6.23 -13.21
N MET A 20 -4.13 6.72 -13.48
CA MET A 20 -3.75 7.14 -14.82
C MET A 20 -3.28 5.91 -15.62
N PRO A 21 -3.87 5.60 -16.77
CA PRO A 21 -3.43 4.50 -17.63
C PRO A 21 -1.93 4.61 -17.94
N GLY A 22 -1.20 3.49 -17.86
CA GLY A 22 0.23 3.41 -18.17
C GLY A 22 1.18 3.98 -17.12
N LYS A 23 0.69 4.58 -16.03
CA LYS A 23 1.53 5.12 -14.94
C LYS A 23 1.32 4.42 -13.60
N ASN A 24 0.21 3.72 -13.43
CA ASN A 24 -0.19 3.11 -12.16
C ASN A 24 -0.22 1.58 -12.26
N GLN A 25 0.22 0.93 -11.19
CA GLN A 25 -0.03 -0.49 -10.96
C GLN A 25 -1.45 -0.65 -10.40
N ILE A 26 -2.17 -1.68 -10.86
CA ILE A 26 -3.49 -2.02 -10.34
C ILE A 26 -3.30 -2.99 -9.19
N ILE A 27 -3.89 -2.68 -8.04
CA ILE A 27 -3.84 -3.53 -6.83
C ILE A 27 -5.22 -4.15 -6.64
N ASP A 28 -5.27 -5.48 -6.61
CA ASP A 28 -6.45 -6.24 -6.24
C ASP A 28 -6.53 -6.37 -4.71
N THR A 29 -7.35 -5.52 -4.09
CA THR A 29 -7.50 -5.49 -2.63
C THR A 29 -8.20 -6.73 -2.06
N SER A 30 -8.82 -7.57 -2.89
CA SER A 30 -9.44 -8.82 -2.42
C SER A 30 -8.40 -9.85 -1.97
N LYS A 31 -7.14 -9.69 -2.38
CA LYS A 31 -6.01 -10.55 -2.03
C LYS A 31 -5.33 -10.17 -0.70
N PHE A 32 -5.84 -9.15 0.01
CA PHE A 32 -5.23 -8.68 1.23
C PHE A 32 -5.55 -9.58 2.43
N GLU A 33 -4.49 -10.11 3.03
CA GLU A 33 -4.53 -10.95 4.23
C GLU A 33 -4.27 -10.12 5.48
N ASN A 34 -3.20 -9.32 5.49
CA ASN A 34 -2.79 -8.47 6.62
C ASN A 34 -2.96 -6.98 6.32
N LEU A 35 -3.19 -6.62 5.07
CA LEU A 35 -3.47 -5.24 4.66
C LEU A 35 -4.97 -4.94 4.62
N CYS A 36 -5.28 -3.65 4.65
CA CYS A 36 -6.61 -3.14 4.32
C CYS A 36 -6.47 -1.85 3.51
N ALA A 37 -7.46 -1.59 2.65
CA ALA A 37 -7.55 -0.39 1.85
C ALA A 37 -8.84 0.36 2.20
N VAL A 38 -8.72 1.62 2.58
CA VAL A 38 -9.86 2.48 2.91
C VAL A 38 -9.87 3.68 1.99
N CYS A 39 -11.02 3.95 1.37
CA CYS A 39 -11.25 5.18 0.62
C CYS A 39 -11.52 6.31 1.62
N ASP A 40 -10.50 7.11 1.93
CA ASP A 40 -10.61 8.20 2.90
C ASP A 40 -11.18 9.49 2.29
N ASN A 41 -11.10 9.65 0.97
CA ASN A 41 -11.67 10.78 0.25
C ASN A 41 -12.41 10.32 -1.01
N PRO A 42 -13.75 10.12 -0.94
CA PRO A 42 -14.52 9.67 -2.08
C PRO A 42 -14.60 10.68 -3.23
N LYS A 43 -14.39 11.99 -2.97
CA LYS A 43 -14.41 13.03 -4.01
C LYS A 43 -13.18 12.90 -4.93
N THR A 44 -12.00 12.75 -4.33
CA THR A 44 -10.73 12.61 -5.07
C THR A 44 -10.46 11.17 -5.49
N GLY A 45 -11.03 10.19 -4.79
CA GLY A 45 -10.74 8.77 -4.96
C GLY A 45 -9.44 8.34 -4.26
N HIS A 46 -8.95 9.13 -3.29
CA HIS A 46 -7.78 8.77 -2.49
C HIS A 46 -8.10 7.55 -1.61
N VAL A 47 -7.14 6.63 -1.55
CA VAL A 47 -7.20 5.39 -0.79
C VAL A 47 -5.96 5.29 0.06
N SER A 48 -6.13 5.00 1.34
CA SER A 48 -5.02 4.67 2.23
C SER A 48 -4.94 3.15 2.40
N ILE A 49 -3.76 2.58 2.17
CA ILE A 49 -3.45 1.16 2.40
C ILE A 49 -2.58 1.04 3.64
N PHE A 50 -3.04 0.29 4.64
CA PHE A 50 -2.36 0.15 5.92
C PHE A 50 -2.56 -1.26 6.49
N PRO A 51 -1.69 -1.73 7.39
CA PRO A 51 -1.89 -3.03 8.03
C PRO A 51 -3.14 -3.03 8.91
N LYS A 52 -3.82 -4.18 8.96
CA LYS A 52 -4.92 -4.44 9.89
C LYS A 52 -4.43 -4.27 11.34
N ASP A 53 -3.24 -4.77 11.64
CA ASP A 53 -2.53 -4.48 12.88
C ASP A 53 -1.65 -3.23 12.72
N LYS A 54 -2.10 -2.11 13.29
CA LYS A 54 -1.40 -0.83 13.21
C LYS A 54 -0.02 -0.84 13.88
N SER A 55 0.25 -1.78 14.79
CA SER A 55 1.58 -1.89 15.41
C SER A 55 2.67 -2.22 14.38
N GLN A 56 2.31 -2.87 13.28
CA GLN A 56 3.22 -3.23 12.19
C GLN A 56 3.59 -2.04 11.29
N MET A 57 2.92 -0.89 11.43
CA MET A 57 3.11 0.25 10.54
C MET A 57 4.53 0.81 10.61
N GLN A 58 5.08 0.94 11.82
CA GLN A 58 6.44 1.46 12.01
C GLN A 58 7.48 0.49 11.40
N GLY A 59 7.37 -0.81 11.68
CA GLY A 59 8.25 -1.81 11.09
C GLY A 59 8.17 -1.87 9.56
N TRP A 60 6.98 -1.60 9.01
CA TRP A 60 6.79 -1.49 7.56
C TRP A 60 7.52 -0.27 6.99
N ILE A 61 7.38 0.89 7.63
CA ILE A 61 8.11 2.12 7.28
C ILE A 61 9.62 1.89 7.35
N ASP A 62 10.11 1.32 8.45
CA ASP A 62 11.53 1.12 8.73
C ASP A 62 12.19 0.16 7.73
N SER A 63 11.43 -0.77 7.16
CA SER A 63 11.93 -1.67 6.12
C SER A 63 12.34 -0.92 4.84
N ARG A 64 11.83 0.29 4.61
CA ARG A 64 12.10 1.05 3.39
C ARG A 64 13.58 1.41 3.28
N GLY A 65 14.25 0.86 2.27
CA GLY A 65 15.67 1.14 2.02
C GLY A 65 16.63 0.38 2.95
N SER A 66 16.10 -0.49 3.83
CA SER A 66 16.92 -1.32 4.73
C SER A 66 17.64 -2.49 4.04
N GLY A 67 17.28 -2.80 2.79
CA GLY A 67 17.71 -4.02 2.08
C GLY A 67 16.82 -5.25 2.38
N ASN A 68 16.03 -5.21 3.45
CA ASN A 68 15.05 -6.24 3.78
C ASN A 68 13.65 -5.86 3.29
N THR A 69 12.93 -6.80 2.72
CA THR A 69 11.55 -6.57 2.29
C THR A 69 10.58 -7.02 3.37
N HIS A 70 9.73 -6.08 3.83
CA HIS A 70 8.72 -6.38 4.84
C HIS A 70 7.63 -7.31 4.28
N PRO A 71 7.05 -8.22 5.08
CA PRO A 71 5.96 -9.10 4.64
C PRO A 71 4.79 -8.34 4.00
N LEU A 72 4.43 -7.17 4.56
CA LEU A 72 3.36 -6.32 4.00
C LEU A 72 3.71 -5.74 2.62
N THR A 73 4.98 -5.45 2.34
CA THR A 73 5.41 -5.02 1.00
C THR A 73 5.28 -6.17 0.00
N GLU A 74 5.64 -7.39 0.41
CA GLU A 74 5.48 -8.59 -0.42
C GLU A 74 4.00 -8.92 -0.67
N GLU A 75 3.14 -8.79 0.34
CA GLU A 75 1.69 -8.92 0.18
C GLU A 75 1.15 -7.91 -0.84
N LEU A 76 1.54 -6.64 -0.73
CA LEU A 76 1.16 -5.61 -1.68
C LEU A 76 1.62 -5.94 -3.10
N ARG A 77 2.85 -6.46 -3.25
CA ARG A 77 3.43 -6.87 -4.53
C ARG A 77 2.66 -8.04 -5.16
N ARG A 78 2.30 -9.06 -4.39
CA ARG A 78 1.50 -10.21 -4.85
C ARG A 78 0.07 -9.83 -5.22
N SER A 79 -0.41 -8.73 -4.65
CA SER A 79 -1.74 -8.19 -4.93
C SER A 79 -1.78 -7.34 -6.20
N ILE A 80 -0.64 -7.06 -6.84
CA ILE A 80 -0.62 -6.36 -8.13
C ILE A 80 -1.16 -7.29 -9.21
N VAL A 81 -2.10 -6.79 -10.01
CA VAL A 81 -2.59 -7.45 -11.21
C VAL A 81 -1.99 -6.74 -12.42
N GLU A 82 -1.20 -7.47 -13.20
CA GLU A 82 -0.75 -7.00 -14.51
C GLU A 82 -1.94 -7.12 -15.49
N LYS A 83 -2.08 -6.11 -16.35
CA LYS A 83 -2.94 -6.17 -17.53
C LYS A 83 -2.05 -6.27 -18.76
#